data_AF-A0A644TE54-F1
#
_entry.id   AF-A0A644TE54-F1
#
_cell.length_a   1.000
_cell.length_b   1.000
_cell.length_c   1.000
_cell.angle_alpha   90.00
_cell.angle_beta   90.00
_cell.angle_gamma   90.00
#
_symmetry.space_group_name_H-M   'P 1'
#
loop_
_entity.id
_entity.type
_entity.pdbx_description
1 polymer ?
#
loop_
_entity_poly.entity_id
_entity_poly.type
_entity_poly.pdbx_seq_one_letter_code
_entity_poly.pdbx_strand_id
1 'polypeptide(L)'
;MIINSLCELHRNLSLEVKKGGAEKSKPPPRPKNAQAQQEKPDPIHLQSRFAAAPKKTAIYLELAARFVTNVWHYQKEGKERILSAAREEKRRLVKYSYSLIASSTAPELVRQAFCSAGLSSAAGYPDECESEMFITGTRLAITKAHPVVIMRSMTAYLGLQVFDQVESWLLEHFGEQGEEDEELIIPGDLSEILSDKRISPGQINLAIHMAGNQLVAASLAGCPRHTVDLVKSLAYSRLGGALLDWNIREARSRLSSDELSDAQSAFMELLGSLDEPNPAELRQEDWSSGVDESLVADISDLILELDERVLKSVVAGLEPALLASLIQAMEPIAHDRLFSCAPSSRSKKILNALEAATPLSLNELTRRAQIFAQKVLSELAPKTRHGAARSLQLSASLRQHLTSILSRE
;
A
#
# COMPACT_ATOMS: atom_id res chain seq x y z
N MET A 1 2.00 12.21 -1.12
CA MET A 1 2.54 13.50 -0.67
C MET A 1 3.99 13.35 -0.17
N ILE A 2 4.82 12.52 -0.83
CA ILE A 2 6.18 12.16 -0.36
C ILE A 2 7.24 12.40 -1.45
N ILE A 3 6.89 12.22 -2.73
CA ILE A 3 7.79 12.53 -3.86
C ILE A 3 8.21 14.01 -3.90
N ASN A 4 7.30 14.95 -3.65
CA ASN A 4 7.67 16.37 -3.68
C ASN A 4 8.66 16.76 -2.57
N SER A 5 8.61 16.15 -1.38
CA SER A 5 9.54 16.52 -0.30
C SER A 5 10.94 15.95 -0.47
N LEU A 6 11.10 14.77 -1.09
CA LEU A 6 12.41 14.19 -1.39
C LEU A 6 13.05 14.87 -2.61
N CYS A 7 12.26 15.22 -3.63
CA CYS A 7 12.76 15.96 -4.80
C CYS A 7 12.99 17.48 -4.53
N GLU A 8 12.24 18.12 -3.63
CA GLU A 8 12.44 19.55 -3.27
C GLU A 8 13.70 19.77 -2.45
N LEU A 9 14.13 18.79 -1.66
CA LEU A 9 15.35 18.87 -0.85
C LEU A 9 16.60 18.91 -1.74
N HIS A 10 16.54 18.26 -2.92
CA HIS A 10 17.63 18.26 -3.89
C HIS A 10 17.62 19.48 -4.84
N ARG A 11 16.43 20.06 -5.14
CA ARG A 11 16.29 21.26 -6.00
C ARG A 11 16.93 22.52 -5.41
N ASN A 12 17.04 22.63 -4.09
CA ASN A 12 17.60 23.82 -3.43
C ASN A 12 19.14 23.87 -3.43
N LEU A 13 19.81 22.82 -3.91
CA LEU A 13 21.28 22.74 -3.99
C LEU A 13 21.84 22.97 -5.40
N SER A 14 20.99 23.02 -6.44
CA SER A 14 21.45 23.00 -7.85
C SER A 14 20.96 24.17 -8.73
N LEU A 15 20.52 25.30 -8.14
CA LEU A 15 20.06 26.46 -8.91
C LEU A 15 20.91 27.73 -8.67
N GLU A 16 22.19 27.64 -9.00
CA GLU A 16 22.83 28.74 -9.75
C GLU A 16 23.21 28.20 -11.13
N VAL A 17 22.92 29.01 -12.15
CA VAL A 17 23.35 28.88 -13.57
C VAL A 17 22.30 28.30 -14.56
N LYS A 18 21.77 29.27 -15.31
CA LYS A 18 21.34 29.29 -16.73
C LYS A 18 19.86 29.13 -17.10
N LYS A 19 19.36 30.29 -17.51
CA LYS A 19 18.19 30.59 -18.34
C LYS A 19 18.37 30.13 -19.80
N GLY A 20 17.23 29.97 -20.47
CA GLY A 20 17.03 30.01 -21.93
C GLY A 20 16.42 28.69 -22.40
N GLY A 21 15.39 28.61 -23.25
CA GLY A 21 14.63 29.55 -24.06
C GLY A 21 13.54 28.72 -24.76
N ALA A 22 12.42 29.34 -25.11
CA ALA A 22 11.21 28.70 -25.60
C ALA A 22 11.33 28.07 -27.00
N GLU A 23 10.46 27.09 -27.33
CA GLU A 23 9.61 27.18 -28.52
C GLU A 23 8.43 26.18 -28.53
N LYS A 24 7.32 26.62 -29.14
CA LYS A 24 6.02 25.95 -29.24
C LYS A 24 5.85 25.33 -30.63
N SER A 25 5.24 24.16 -30.73
CA SER A 25 4.58 23.72 -31.97
C SER A 25 3.30 22.89 -31.70
N LYS A 26 2.24 23.24 -32.43
CA LYS A 26 0.86 22.70 -32.39
C LYS A 26 0.75 21.30 -33.03
N PRO A 27 -0.24 20.47 -32.62
CA PRO A 27 -0.57 19.21 -33.29
C PRO A 27 -1.65 19.37 -34.39
N PRO A 28 -1.66 18.50 -35.43
CA PRO A 28 -2.75 18.41 -36.40
C PRO A 28 -3.82 17.36 -35.98
N PRO A 29 -5.00 17.30 -36.65
CA PRO A 29 -6.27 16.91 -36.04
C PRO A 29 -6.67 15.43 -36.23
N ARG A 30 -7.57 14.98 -35.34
CA ARG A 30 -8.32 13.71 -35.42
C ARG A 30 -9.37 13.71 -36.54
N PRO A 31 -9.66 12.55 -37.18
CA PRO A 31 -10.94 12.30 -37.83
C PRO A 31 -11.98 11.69 -36.86
N LYS A 32 -13.25 11.94 -37.18
CA LYS A 32 -14.47 11.60 -36.44
C LYS A 32 -15.10 10.27 -36.89
N ASN A 33 -15.71 9.61 -35.92
CA ASN A 33 -16.93 8.78 -35.94
C ASN A 33 -17.00 7.50 -36.78
N ALA A 34 -17.23 6.39 -36.08
CA ALA A 34 -18.20 5.38 -36.52
C ALA A 34 -19.03 4.93 -35.30
N GLN A 35 -20.34 4.92 -35.48
CA GLN A 35 -21.37 4.59 -34.51
C GLN A 35 -21.33 3.09 -34.18
N ALA A 36 -21.44 2.73 -32.90
CA ALA A 36 -21.74 1.36 -32.47
C ALA A 36 -23.03 1.36 -31.65
N GLN A 37 -23.88 0.41 -32.00
CA GLN A 37 -25.27 0.25 -31.61
C GLN A 37 -25.41 -0.09 -30.12
N GLN A 38 -26.47 0.45 -29.52
CA GLN A 38 -26.91 0.13 -28.17
C GLN A 38 -27.50 -1.29 -28.13
N GLU A 39 -26.76 -2.23 -27.53
CA GLU A 39 -27.35 -3.45 -26.98
C GLU A 39 -27.68 -3.24 -25.49
N LYS A 40 -28.96 -3.43 -25.15
CA LYS A 40 -29.46 -3.52 -23.78
C LYS A 40 -29.10 -4.90 -23.22
N PRO A 41 -28.45 -5.02 -22.06
CA PRO A 41 -28.35 -6.31 -21.38
C PRO A 41 -29.54 -6.54 -20.44
N ASP A 42 -30.18 -7.69 -20.62
CA ASP A 42 -31.17 -8.29 -19.72
C ASP A 42 -30.54 -8.72 -18.38
N PRO A 43 -31.35 -8.91 -17.31
CA PRO A 43 -30.88 -8.92 -15.94
C PRO A 43 -30.16 -10.23 -15.56
N ILE A 44 -28.87 -10.12 -15.23
CA ILE A 44 -28.03 -11.22 -14.76
C ILE A 44 -28.49 -11.68 -13.37
N HIS A 45 -28.84 -12.97 -13.26
CA HIS A 45 -28.83 -13.71 -12.00
C HIS A 45 -27.39 -13.70 -11.44
N LEU A 46 -27.07 -12.77 -10.55
CA LEU A 46 -25.79 -12.72 -9.84
C LEU A 46 -25.71 -13.86 -8.83
N GLN A 47 -25.07 -14.98 -9.20
CA GLN A 47 -24.40 -15.82 -8.21
C GLN A 47 -23.34 -14.94 -7.54
N SER A 48 -23.43 -14.82 -6.21
CA SER A 48 -22.53 -13.97 -5.44
C SER A 48 -21.09 -14.48 -5.56
N ARG A 49 -20.17 -13.60 -5.97
CA ARG A 49 -18.73 -13.94 -6.11
C ARG A 49 -18.07 -14.26 -4.77
N PHE A 50 -18.71 -13.86 -3.68
CA PHE A 50 -18.28 -14.10 -2.30
C PHE A 50 -19.24 -15.07 -1.59
N ALA A 51 -19.75 -16.08 -2.31
CA ALA A 51 -20.75 -17.03 -1.80
C ALA A 51 -20.31 -17.80 -0.54
N ALA A 52 -19.01 -17.86 -0.25
CA ALA A 52 -18.46 -18.47 0.96
C ALA A 52 -18.64 -17.60 2.22
N ALA A 53 -18.89 -16.29 2.07
CA ALA A 53 -19.11 -15.38 3.19
C ALA A 53 -20.58 -15.38 3.66
N PRO A 54 -20.85 -15.02 4.93
CA PRO A 54 -22.22 -14.78 5.40
C PRO A 54 -22.94 -13.79 4.49
N LYS A 55 -24.24 -14.02 4.22
CA LYS A 55 -25.03 -13.25 3.24
C LYS A 55 -24.86 -11.73 3.33
N LYS A 56 -24.78 -11.18 4.55
CA LYS A 56 -24.56 -9.75 4.78
C LYS A 56 -23.14 -9.30 4.39
N THR A 57 -22.13 -10.07 4.75
CA THR A 57 -20.72 -9.83 4.41
C THR A 57 -20.49 -9.94 2.90
N ALA A 58 -21.10 -10.92 2.24
CA ALA A 58 -21.03 -11.08 0.79
C ALA A 58 -21.55 -9.83 0.05
N ILE A 59 -22.67 -9.25 0.51
CA ILE A 59 -23.21 -7.99 -0.04
C ILE A 59 -22.20 -6.85 0.12
N TYR A 60 -21.56 -6.72 1.28
CA TYR A 60 -20.56 -5.67 1.50
C TYR A 60 -19.30 -5.85 0.65
N LEU A 61 -18.85 -7.09 0.47
CA LEU A 61 -17.73 -7.40 -0.42
C LEU A 61 -18.04 -7.08 -1.89
N GLU A 62 -19.25 -7.41 -2.37
CA GLU A 62 -19.68 -7.05 -3.73
C GLU A 62 -19.72 -5.53 -3.94
N LEU A 63 -20.20 -4.79 -2.94
CA LEU A 63 -20.23 -3.33 -3.00
C LEU A 63 -18.83 -2.72 -2.97
N ALA A 64 -17.92 -3.25 -2.15
CA ALA A 64 -16.54 -2.83 -2.10
C ALA A 64 -15.82 -3.13 -3.42
N ALA A 65 -15.98 -4.34 -3.97
CA ALA A 65 -15.43 -4.74 -5.26
C ALA A 65 -15.90 -3.81 -6.38
N ARG A 66 -17.22 -3.58 -6.49
CA ARG A 66 -17.79 -2.64 -7.47
C ARG A 66 -17.26 -1.22 -7.30
N PHE A 67 -17.13 -0.77 -6.05
CA PHE A 67 -16.57 0.53 -5.74
C PHE A 67 -15.13 0.67 -6.21
N VAL A 68 -14.27 -0.29 -5.86
CA VAL A 68 -12.85 -0.32 -6.22
C VAL A 68 -12.67 -0.40 -7.74
N THR A 69 -13.45 -1.22 -8.44
CA THR A 69 -13.43 -1.28 -9.91
C THR A 69 -13.78 0.07 -10.54
N ASN A 70 -14.82 0.76 -10.05
CA ASN A 70 -15.18 2.09 -10.56
C ASN A 70 -14.13 3.16 -10.24
N VAL A 71 -13.47 3.08 -9.08
CA VAL A 71 -12.34 3.96 -8.73
C VAL A 71 -11.14 3.69 -9.65
N TRP A 72 -10.85 2.43 -9.95
CA TRP A 72 -9.78 2.06 -10.87
C TRP A 72 -10.02 2.61 -12.28
N HIS A 73 -11.23 2.46 -12.82
CA HIS A 73 -11.57 3.07 -14.10
C HIS A 73 -11.54 4.59 -14.04
N TYR A 74 -11.94 5.21 -12.93
CA TYR A 74 -11.78 6.65 -12.73
C TYR A 74 -10.32 7.11 -12.79
N GLN A 75 -9.39 6.33 -12.22
CA GLN A 75 -7.96 6.63 -12.26
C GLN A 75 -7.39 6.52 -13.68
N LYS A 76 -7.88 5.57 -14.50
CA LYS A 76 -7.44 5.37 -15.90
C LYS A 76 -8.13 6.29 -16.92
N GLU A 77 -9.45 6.43 -16.82
CA GLU A 77 -10.32 7.06 -17.84
C GLU A 77 -10.78 8.47 -17.43
N GLY A 78 -10.55 8.85 -16.17
CA GLY A 78 -10.86 10.18 -15.65
C GLY A 78 -12.27 10.36 -15.09
N LYS A 79 -12.61 11.63 -14.82
CA LYS A 79 -13.75 12.03 -13.99
C LYS A 79 -15.13 11.67 -14.55
N GLU A 80 -15.29 11.52 -15.87
CA GLU A 80 -16.57 11.14 -16.47
C GLU A 80 -17.05 9.76 -15.99
N ARG A 81 -16.12 8.83 -15.76
CA ARG A 81 -16.46 7.48 -15.33
C ARG A 81 -17.08 7.44 -13.94
N ILE A 82 -16.49 8.18 -12.98
CA ILE A 82 -17.00 8.24 -11.61
C ILE A 82 -18.34 8.98 -11.55
N LEU A 83 -18.56 9.96 -12.43
CA LEU A 83 -19.84 10.67 -12.55
C LEU A 83 -20.94 9.76 -13.13
N SER A 84 -20.62 8.92 -14.13
CA SER A 84 -21.57 7.92 -14.65
C SER A 84 -21.93 6.90 -13.56
N ALA A 85 -20.93 6.35 -12.86
CA ALA A 85 -21.13 5.44 -11.75
C ALA A 85 -22.03 6.04 -10.66
N ALA A 86 -21.84 7.33 -10.33
CA ALA A 86 -22.71 8.03 -9.37
C ALA A 86 -24.17 8.19 -9.83
N ARG A 87 -24.42 8.29 -11.14
CA ARG A 87 -25.78 8.40 -11.69
C ARG A 87 -26.52 7.05 -11.66
N GLU A 88 -25.79 5.98 -11.96
CA GLU A 88 -26.33 4.61 -12.00
C GLU A 88 -26.49 3.99 -10.60
N GLU A 89 -25.72 4.45 -9.62
CA GLU A 89 -25.73 3.92 -8.27
C GLU A 89 -27.02 4.25 -7.50
N LYS A 90 -27.63 3.21 -6.92
CA LYS A 90 -28.88 3.29 -6.14
C LYS A 90 -28.63 3.40 -4.64
N ARG A 91 -27.53 2.83 -4.12
CA ARG A 91 -27.18 2.96 -2.71
C ARG A 91 -26.67 4.36 -2.43
N ARG A 92 -27.42 5.10 -1.59
CA ARG A 92 -27.12 6.50 -1.22
C ARG A 92 -25.68 6.68 -0.74
N LEU A 93 -25.19 5.73 0.05
CA LEU A 93 -23.86 5.75 0.66
C LEU A 93 -22.76 5.66 -0.41
N VAL A 94 -22.83 4.68 -1.31
CA VAL A 94 -21.88 4.50 -2.42
C VAL A 94 -21.94 5.66 -3.41
N LYS A 95 -23.15 6.11 -3.74
CA LYS A 95 -23.37 7.28 -4.60
C LYS A 95 -22.72 8.54 -4.04
N TYR A 96 -22.83 8.74 -2.72
CA TYR A 96 -22.23 9.88 -2.04
C TYR A 96 -20.70 9.80 -2.08
N SER A 97 -20.12 8.62 -1.85
CA SER A 97 -18.68 8.35 -2.03
C SER A 97 -18.18 8.81 -3.40
N TYR A 98 -18.85 8.39 -4.47
CA TYR A 98 -18.49 8.81 -5.84
C TYR A 98 -18.58 10.32 -6.04
N SER A 99 -19.58 10.98 -5.44
CA SER A 99 -19.70 12.45 -5.52
C SER A 99 -18.54 13.17 -4.81
N LEU A 100 -18.07 12.64 -3.68
CA LEU A 100 -16.93 13.21 -2.95
C LEU A 100 -15.62 13.03 -3.71
N ILE A 101 -15.44 11.87 -4.37
CA ILE A 101 -14.29 11.61 -5.26
C ILE A 101 -14.33 12.56 -6.46
N ALA A 102 -15.48 12.67 -7.13
CA ALA A 102 -15.65 13.53 -8.29
C ALA A 102 -15.43 15.02 -7.97
N SER A 103 -15.80 15.46 -6.77
CA SER A 103 -15.60 16.83 -6.29
C SER A 103 -14.20 17.08 -5.73
N SER A 104 -13.35 16.05 -5.65
CA SER A 104 -12.00 16.14 -5.07
C SER A 104 -12.00 16.77 -3.68
N THR A 105 -12.98 16.34 -2.85
CA THR A 105 -13.09 16.79 -1.45
C THR A 105 -11.79 16.50 -0.71
N ALA A 106 -11.36 17.39 0.19
CA ALA A 106 -10.15 17.16 0.98
C ALA A 106 -10.28 15.84 1.79
N PRO A 107 -9.27 14.94 1.75
CA PRO A 107 -9.32 13.63 2.42
C PRO A 107 -9.72 13.69 3.91
N GLU A 108 -9.31 14.75 4.60
CA GLU A 108 -9.56 14.98 6.03
C GLU A 108 -11.02 15.29 6.32
N LEU A 109 -11.73 15.89 5.36
CA LEU A 109 -13.13 16.31 5.49
C LEU A 109 -14.12 15.21 5.14
N VAL A 110 -13.67 14.11 4.53
CA VAL A 110 -14.54 13.02 4.06
C VAL A 110 -15.44 12.51 5.18
N ARG A 111 -14.88 12.18 6.34
CA ARG A 111 -15.67 11.69 7.48
C ARG A 111 -16.74 12.70 7.93
N GLN A 112 -16.35 13.96 8.07
CA GLN A 112 -17.29 15.03 8.43
C GLN A 112 -18.40 15.19 7.39
N ALA A 113 -18.07 15.06 6.10
CA ALA A 113 -19.04 15.11 5.02
C ALA A 113 -20.09 13.98 5.16
N PHE A 114 -19.65 12.74 5.41
CA PHE A 114 -20.57 11.62 5.67
C PHE A 114 -21.45 11.85 6.91
N CYS A 115 -20.88 12.36 8.02
CA CYS A 115 -21.66 12.69 9.21
C CYS A 115 -22.70 13.80 8.91
N SER A 116 -22.30 14.87 8.22
CA SER A 116 -23.19 15.99 7.87
C SER A 116 -24.33 15.58 6.91
N ALA A 117 -24.07 14.58 6.06
CA ALA A 117 -25.07 14.01 5.17
C ALA A 117 -26.02 13.01 5.86
N GLY A 118 -25.81 12.72 7.15
CA GLY A 118 -26.57 11.71 7.90
C GLY A 118 -26.29 10.28 7.41
N LEU A 119 -25.11 10.03 6.85
CA LEU A 119 -24.69 8.74 6.28
C LEU A 119 -23.75 7.95 7.19
N SER A 120 -23.37 8.51 8.34
CA SER A 120 -22.63 7.85 9.40
C SER A 120 -23.35 8.15 10.72
N SER A 121 -23.82 7.11 11.41
CA SER A 121 -24.48 7.25 12.71
C SER A 121 -23.45 7.28 13.84
N ALA A 122 -23.61 8.19 14.78
CA ALA A 122 -22.90 8.11 16.05
C ALA A 122 -23.38 6.86 16.84
N ALA A 123 -22.49 5.88 16.96
CA ALA A 123 -22.52 4.71 17.85
C ALA A 123 -23.77 3.79 17.82
N GLY A 124 -23.59 2.54 17.39
CA GLY A 124 -24.40 1.41 17.88
C GLY A 124 -25.29 0.67 16.87
N TYR A 125 -25.14 0.90 15.56
CA TYR A 125 -25.93 0.20 14.54
C TYR A 125 -25.10 -0.75 13.66
N PRO A 126 -25.69 -1.85 13.16
CA PRO A 126 -25.07 -2.78 12.22
C PRO A 126 -24.59 -2.19 10.89
N ASP A 127 -24.92 -0.92 10.60
CA ASP A 127 -24.51 -0.18 9.38
C ASP A 127 -23.27 0.70 9.62
N GLU A 128 -22.74 0.77 10.85
CA GLU A 128 -21.50 1.50 11.16
C GLU A 128 -20.35 0.95 10.32
N CYS A 129 -20.19 -0.39 10.24
CA CYS A 129 -19.18 -1.05 9.42
C CYS A 129 -19.25 -0.59 7.96
N GLU A 130 -20.43 -0.63 7.33
CA GLU A 130 -20.57 -0.22 5.93
C GLU A 130 -20.16 1.25 5.74
N SER A 131 -20.62 2.14 6.61
CA SER A 131 -20.26 3.56 6.53
C SER A 131 -18.76 3.79 6.68
N GLU A 132 -18.10 3.10 7.61
CA GLU A 132 -16.66 3.20 7.84
C GLU A 132 -15.86 2.66 6.65
N MET A 133 -16.27 1.53 6.04
CA MET A 133 -15.66 1.00 4.83
C MET A 133 -15.60 2.07 3.75
N PHE A 134 -16.73 2.69 3.43
CA PHE A 134 -16.80 3.67 2.35
C PHE A 134 -16.18 5.01 2.68
N ILE A 135 -16.19 5.45 3.95
CA ILE A 135 -15.42 6.63 4.38
C ILE A 135 -13.93 6.40 4.09
N THR A 136 -13.40 5.25 4.53
CA THR A 136 -11.98 4.89 4.34
C THR A 136 -11.65 4.71 2.86
N GLY A 137 -12.48 3.99 2.11
CA GLY A 137 -12.32 3.79 0.68
C GLY A 137 -12.36 5.11 -0.12
N THR A 138 -13.29 6.00 0.21
CA THR A 138 -13.42 7.33 -0.41
C THR A 138 -12.19 8.18 -0.17
N ARG A 139 -11.70 8.22 1.08
CA ARG A 139 -10.51 8.97 1.46
C ARG A 139 -9.28 8.50 0.66
N LEU A 140 -9.08 7.19 0.60
CA LEU A 140 -7.98 6.57 -0.14
C LEU A 140 -8.10 6.79 -1.66
N ALA A 141 -9.32 6.72 -2.20
CA ALA A 141 -9.58 6.98 -3.62
C ALA A 141 -9.26 8.43 -4.01
N ILE A 142 -9.59 9.41 -3.16
CA ILE A 142 -9.27 10.83 -3.38
C ILE A 142 -7.76 11.05 -3.41
N THR A 143 -7.01 10.39 -2.53
CA THR A 143 -5.55 10.43 -2.53
C THR A 143 -4.91 9.60 -3.64
N LYS A 144 -5.71 9.02 -4.55
CA LYS A 144 -5.28 8.13 -5.63
C LYS A 144 -4.49 6.92 -5.12
N ALA A 145 -4.88 6.37 -3.98
CA ALA A 145 -4.30 5.12 -3.51
C ALA A 145 -4.61 3.97 -4.48
N HIS A 146 -3.76 2.94 -4.46
CA HIS A 146 -3.93 1.76 -5.30
C HIS A 146 -5.24 1.02 -4.98
N PRO A 147 -5.97 0.50 -5.97
CA PRO A 147 -7.17 -0.34 -5.79
C PRO A 147 -7.04 -1.47 -4.75
N VAL A 148 -5.93 -2.21 -4.76
CA VAL A 148 -5.54 -3.20 -3.73
C VAL A 148 -5.57 -2.62 -2.31
N VAL A 149 -4.89 -1.48 -2.09
CA VAL A 149 -4.83 -0.83 -0.77
C VAL A 149 -6.22 -0.34 -0.35
N ILE A 150 -6.99 0.24 -1.29
CA ILE A 150 -8.37 0.65 -1.06
C ILE A 150 -9.20 -0.56 -0.63
N MET A 151 -9.19 -1.64 -1.40
CA MET A 151 -9.99 -2.83 -1.14
C MET A 151 -9.63 -3.44 0.23
N ARG A 152 -8.34 -3.71 0.50
CA ARG A 152 -7.89 -4.25 1.79
C ARG A 152 -8.30 -3.37 2.96
N SER A 153 -8.13 -2.05 2.84
CA SER A 153 -8.49 -1.09 3.90
C SER A 153 -10.01 -1.00 4.11
N MET A 154 -10.81 -1.12 3.06
CA MET A 154 -12.26 -1.20 3.17
C MET A 154 -12.66 -2.50 3.85
N THR A 155 -12.13 -3.65 3.42
CA THR A 155 -12.60 -4.95 3.91
C THR A 155 -12.10 -5.29 5.31
N ALA A 156 -11.10 -4.59 5.85
CA ALA A 156 -10.66 -4.73 7.23
C ALA A 156 -11.82 -4.57 8.25
N TYR A 157 -12.81 -3.71 7.97
CA TYR A 157 -14.00 -3.51 8.81
C TYR A 157 -14.98 -4.70 8.82
N LEU A 158 -14.84 -5.62 7.87
CA LEU A 158 -15.65 -6.85 7.79
C LEU A 158 -15.09 -8.00 8.61
N GLY A 159 -13.92 -7.79 9.21
CA GLY A 159 -13.19 -8.81 9.94
C GLY A 159 -12.47 -9.79 9.03
N LEU A 160 -11.63 -10.62 9.63
CA LEU A 160 -10.55 -11.31 8.96
C LEU A 160 -11.00 -12.51 8.12
N GLN A 161 -12.22 -13.01 8.33
CA GLN A 161 -12.80 -14.10 7.54
C GLN A 161 -12.94 -13.81 6.03
N VAL A 162 -12.78 -12.55 5.62
CA VAL A 162 -12.89 -12.16 4.20
C VAL A 162 -11.52 -12.08 3.51
N PHE A 163 -10.41 -12.21 4.24
CA PHE A 163 -9.07 -11.91 3.74
C PHE A 163 -8.70 -12.75 2.51
N ASP A 164 -8.79 -14.07 2.59
CA ASP A 164 -8.44 -14.98 1.47
C ASP A 164 -9.31 -14.76 0.24
N GLN A 165 -10.60 -14.47 0.46
CA GLN A 165 -11.55 -14.20 -0.62
C GLN A 165 -11.25 -12.87 -1.31
N VAL A 166 -10.86 -11.86 -0.54
CA VAL A 166 -10.46 -10.54 -1.05
C VAL A 166 -9.12 -10.65 -1.78
N GLU A 167 -8.17 -11.41 -1.25
CA GLU A 167 -6.88 -11.64 -1.91
C GLU A 167 -7.04 -12.33 -3.26
N SER A 168 -7.80 -13.43 -3.28
CA SER A 168 -8.09 -14.17 -4.52
C SER A 168 -8.72 -13.26 -5.56
N TRP A 169 -9.73 -12.47 -5.16
CA TRP A 169 -10.38 -11.50 -6.05
C TRP A 169 -9.40 -10.43 -6.55
N LEU A 170 -8.52 -9.92 -5.69
CA LEU A 170 -7.51 -8.92 -6.06
C LEU A 170 -6.48 -9.49 -7.05
N LEU A 171 -6.02 -10.72 -6.85
CA LEU A 171 -5.11 -11.37 -7.79
C LEU A 171 -5.80 -11.66 -9.13
N GLU A 172 -7.06 -12.09 -9.13
CA GLU A 172 -7.82 -12.28 -10.37
C GLU A 172 -8.02 -10.99 -11.16
N HIS A 173 -8.25 -9.85 -10.47
CA HIS A 173 -8.61 -8.60 -11.13
C HIS A 173 -7.40 -7.67 -11.39
N PHE A 174 -6.32 -7.83 -10.62
CA PHE A 174 -5.14 -6.96 -10.66
C PHE A 174 -3.79 -7.71 -10.69
N GLY A 175 -3.78 -9.03 -10.50
CA GLY A 175 -2.55 -9.84 -10.38
C GLY A 175 -1.87 -10.17 -11.71
N GLU A 176 -2.65 -10.36 -12.78
CA GLU A 176 -2.12 -10.70 -14.11
C GLU A 176 -2.70 -9.77 -15.18
N GLN A 177 -2.11 -8.59 -15.34
CA GLN A 177 -2.28 -7.84 -16.60
C GLN A 177 -1.11 -8.22 -17.51
N GLY A 178 -1.35 -9.26 -18.33
CA GLY A 178 -0.46 -9.73 -19.38
C GLY A 178 -0.42 -8.82 -20.61
N GLU A 179 -0.29 -7.51 -20.40
CA GLU A 179 0.14 -6.63 -21.48
C GLU A 179 1.67 -6.66 -21.49
N GLU A 180 2.22 -7.02 -22.65
CA GLU A 180 3.61 -6.74 -23.02
C GLU A 180 3.76 -5.21 -23.05
N ASP A 181 3.89 -4.60 -21.86
CA ASP A 181 4.32 -3.21 -21.78
C ASP A 181 5.61 -3.10 -22.56
N GLU A 182 5.68 -2.15 -23.52
CA GLU A 182 6.92 -1.82 -24.20
C GLU A 182 8.03 -1.69 -23.13
N GLU A 183 9.07 -2.52 -23.24
CA GLU A 183 10.17 -2.49 -22.28
C GLU A 183 10.87 -1.14 -22.40
N LEU A 184 10.49 -0.20 -21.54
CA LEU A 184 11.23 1.04 -21.35
C LEU A 184 12.49 0.70 -20.57
N ILE A 185 13.57 0.44 -21.29
CA ILE A 185 14.90 0.23 -20.71
C ILE A 185 15.61 1.57 -20.71
N ILE A 186 15.87 2.10 -19.51
CA ILE A 186 16.66 3.32 -19.32
C ILE A 186 18.11 2.88 -19.10
N PRO A 187 19.09 3.52 -19.77
CA PRO A 187 20.50 3.23 -19.51
C PRO A 187 20.84 3.46 -18.04
N GLY A 188 21.44 2.47 -17.39
CA GLY A 188 21.85 2.56 -16.00
C GLY A 188 22.37 1.21 -15.49
N ASP A 189 23.14 1.25 -14.41
CA ASP A 189 23.88 0.08 -13.91
C ASP A 189 23.05 -0.76 -12.92
N LEU A 190 21.86 -0.29 -12.51
CA LEU A 190 21.05 -0.93 -11.46
C LEU A 190 20.74 -2.40 -11.78
N SER A 191 20.43 -2.72 -13.04
CA SER A 191 20.15 -4.10 -13.46
C SER A 191 21.39 -5.00 -13.31
N GLU A 192 22.56 -4.50 -13.67
CA GLU A 192 23.84 -5.22 -13.55
C GLU A 192 24.25 -5.38 -12.08
N ILE A 193 24.10 -4.32 -11.28
CA ILE A 193 24.42 -4.27 -9.86
C ILE A 193 23.53 -5.23 -9.06
N LEU A 194 22.21 -5.24 -9.32
CA LEU A 194 21.29 -6.18 -8.65
C LEU A 194 21.54 -7.65 -9.06
N SER A 195 22.15 -7.86 -10.22
CA SER A 195 22.56 -9.18 -10.69
C SER A 195 23.97 -9.57 -10.22
N ASP A 196 24.71 -8.65 -9.59
CA ASP A 196 26.06 -8.89 -9.09
C ASP A 196 26.01 -9.81 -7.87
N LYS A 197 26.70 -10.96 -7.97
CA LYS A 197 26.79 -11.95 -6.90
C LYS A 197 27.52 -11.44 -5.66
N ARG A 198 28.19 -10.30 -5.74
CA ARG A 198 28.83 -9.64 -4.59
C ARG A 198 27.81 -9.05 -3.62
N ILE A 199 26.65 -8.64 -4.11
CA ILE A 199 25.58 -8.10 -3.28
C ILE A 199 24.71 -9.26 -2.79
N SER A 200 24.56 -9.38 -1.48
CA SER A 200 23.74 -10.44 -0.92
C SER A 200 22.25 -10.19 -1.18
N PRO A 201 21.45 -11.25 -1.41
CA PRO A 201 19.98 -11.14 -1.52
C PRO A 201 19.34 -10.44 -0.31
N GLY A 202 19.91 -10.63 0.89
CA GLY A 202 19.47 -9.97 2.12
C GLY A 202 19.67 -8.45 2.12
N GLN A 203 20.80 -7.96 1.60
CA GLN A 203 21.06 -6.52 1.44
C GLN A 203 20.07 -5.89 0.45
N ILE A 204 19.81 -6.56 -0.68
CA ILE A 204 18.83 -6.11 -1.66
C ILE A 204 17.44 -6.01 -1.02
N ASN A 205 17.04 -7.07 -0.30
CA ASN A 205 15.75 -7.11 0.40
C ASN A 205 15.62 -5.96 1.41
N LEU A 206 16.66 -5.73 2.22
CA LEU A 206 16.65 -4.63 3.18
C LEU A 206 16.59 -3.25 2.50
N ALA A 207 17.34 -3.04 1.42
CA ALA A 207 17.28 -1.80 0.65
C ALA A 207 15.87 -1.55 0.10
N ILE A 208 15.20 -2.60 -0.39
CA ILE A 208 13.80 -2.54 -0.85
C ILE A 208 12.87 -2.11 0.30
N HIS A 209 13.01 -2.72 1.47
CA HIS A 209 12.20 -2.36 2.64
C HIS A 209 12.48 -0.93 3.12
N MET A 210 13.72 -0.45 3.08
CA MET A 210 14.05 0.92 3.48
C MET A 210 13.58 1.96 2.45
N ALA A 211 13.72 1.67 1.16
CA ALA A 211 13.30 2.56 0.06
C ALA A 211 11.78 2.74 -0.01
N GLY A 212 11.03 1.69 0.35
CA GLY A 212 9.58 1.66 0.24
C GLY A 212 9.09 1.59 -1.22
N ASN A 213 7.79 1.38 -1.38
CA ASN A 213 7.21 0.93 -2.64
C ASN A 213 7.34 1.96 -3.79
N GLN A 214 7.27 3.27 -3.47
CA GLN A 214 7.33 4.33 -4.48
C GLN A 214 8.72 4.49 -5.09
N LEU A 215 9.77 4.49 -4.25
CA LEU A 215 11.14 4.61 -4.75
C LEU A 215 11.52 3.34 -5.51
N VAL A 216 11.25 2.15 -4.95
CA VAL A 216 11.55 0.87 -5.62
C VAL A 216 10.86 0.78 -6.98
N ALA A 217 9.57 1.13 -7.06
CA ALA A 217 8.86 1.12 -8.33
C ALA A 217 9.44 2.11 -9.35
N ALA A 218 9.83 3.31 -8.92
CA ALA A 218 10.45 4.29 -9.81
C ALA A 218 11.83 3.83 -10.29
N SER A 219 12.67 3.29 -9.41
CA SER A 219 13.99 2.77 -9.77
C SER A 219 13.88 1.59 -10.76
N LEU A 220 12.91 0.70 -10.54
CA LEU A 220 12.68 -0.46 -11.40
C LEU A 220 11.94 -0.15 -12.70
N ALA A 221 11.31 1.02 -12.81
CA ALA A 221 10.55 1.37 -14.00
C ALA A 221 11.41 1.44 -15.28
N GLY A 222 12.70 1.75 -15.15
CA GLY A 222 13.66 1.70 -16.25
C GLY A 222 14.37 0.35 -16.43
N CYS A 223 14.06 -0.68 -15.62
CA CYS A 223 14.77 -1.95 -15.62
C CYS A 223 14.11 -3.01 -16.51
N PRO A 224 14.91 -3.97 -17.03
CA PRO A 224 14.38 -5.15 -17.73
C PRO A 224 13.48 -6.01 -16.82
N ARG A 225 12.55 -6.76 -17.44
CA ARG A 225 11.58 -7.59 -16.70
C ARG A 225 12.22 -8.61 -15.77
N HIS A 226 13.32 -9.24 -16.19
CA HIS A 226 14.02 -10.22 -15.35
C HIS A 226 14.59 -9.62 -14.06
N THR A 227 14.99 -8.34 -14.06
CA THR A 227 15.44 -7.63 -12.84
C THR A 227 14.25 -7.35 -11.91
N VAL A 228 13.11 -6.96 -12.48
CA VAL A 228 11.87 -6.77 -11.72
C VAL A 228 11.43 -8.08 -11.07
N ASP A 229 11.48 -9.19 -11.81
CA ASP A 229 11.10 -10.51 -11.30
C ASP A 229 12.08 -11.01 -10.21
N LEU A 230 13.37 -10.72 -10.35
CA LEU A 230 14.35 -10.95 -9.28
C LEU A 230 13.94 -10.20 -8.00
N VAL A 231 13.69 -8.89 -8.08
CA VAL A 231 13.29 -8.08 -6.91
C VAL A 231 11.99 -8.58 -6.28
N LYS A 232 10.98 -8.92 -7.09
CA LYS A 232 9.73 -9.50 -6.57
C LYS A 232 9.98 -10.77 -5.77
N SER A 233 10.81 -11.67 -6.29
CA SER A 233 11.09 -12.95 -5.62
C SER A 233 11.85 -12.81 -4.31
N LEU A 234 12.51 -11.67 -4.08
CA LEU A 234 13.29 -11.40 -2.87
C LEU A 234 12.47 -10.74 -1.75
N ALA A 235 11.51 -9.88 -2.07
CA ALA A 235 10.95 -8.93 -1.09
C ALA A 235 9.42 -8.79 -1.10
N TYR A 236 8.71 -9.50 -1.97
CA TYR A 236 7.28 -9.31 -2.17
C TYR A 236 6.49 -10.62 -2.21
N SER A 237 5.40 -10.68 -1.45
CA SER A 237 4.30 -11.62 -1.66
C SER A 237 3.70 -11.50 -3.06
N ARG A 238 2.87 -12.46 -3.47
CA ARG A 238 2.19 -12.44 -4.78
C ARG A 238 1.39 -11.15 -5.00
N LEU A 239 0.65 -10.72 -3.98
CA LEU A 239 -0.13 -9.48 -4.04
C LEU A 239 0.77 -8.24 -4.00
N GLY A 240 1.84 -8.26 -3.20
CA GLY A 240 2.85 -7.21 -3.16
C GLY A 240 3.54 -7.02 -4.52
N GLY A 241 3.86 -8.12 -5.20
CA GLY A 241 4.47 -8.11 -6.54
C GLY A 241 3.53 -7.55 -7.60
N ALA A 242 2.24 -7.89 -7.56
CA ALA A 242 1.23 -7.31 -8.43
C ALA A 242 1.06 -5.79 -8.21
N LEU A 243 1.12 -5.35 -6.95
CA LEU A 243 1.11 -3.93 -6.60
C LEU A 243 2.36 -3.22 -7.13
N LEU A 244 3.53 -3.84 -7.01
CA LEU A 244 4.79 -3.31 -7.52
C LEU A 244 4.73 -3.11 -9.05
N ASP A 245 4.20 -4.08 -9.80
CA ASP A 245 4.01 -3.96 -11.24
C ASP A 245 3.15 -2.76 -11.63
N TRP A 246 2.07 -2.54 -10.90
CA TRP A 246 1.24 -1.37 -11.15
C TRP A 246 1.97 -0.06 -10.85
N ASN A 247 2.68 0.01 -9.73
CA ASN A 247 3.45 1.20 -9.38
C ASN A 247 4.55 1.49 -10.41
N ILE A 248 5.19 0.45 -10.95
CA ILE A 248 6.18 0.56 -12.03
C ILE A 248 5.53 1.19 -13.28
N ARG A 249 4.37 0.69 -13.71
CA ARG A 249 3.63 1.26 -14.85
C ARG A 249 3.22 2.72 -14.60
N GLU A 250 2.71 3.01 -13.40
CA GLU A 250 2.36 4.38 -13.03
C GLU A 250 3.59 5.29 -13.09
N ALA A 251 4.74 4.84 -12.55
CA ALA A 251 6.00 5.56 -12.63
C ALA A 251 6.42 5.83 -14.08
N ARG A 252 6.39 4.81 -14.96
CA ARG A 252 6.67 4.97 -16.42
C ARG A 252 5.77 6.00 -17.10
N SER A 253 4.49 6.06 -16.71
CA SER A 253 3.52 6.96 -17.33
C SER A 253 3.65 8.42 -16.87
N ARG A 254 4.22 8.64 -15.67
CA ARG A 254 4.18 9.93 -14.98
C ARG A 254 5.55 10.60 -14.90
N LEU A 255 6.62 9.82 -14.79
CA LEU A 255 7.98 10.30 -14.59
C LEU A 255 8.73 10.36 -15.91
N SER A 256 9.60 11.35 -16.04
CA SER A 256 10.55 11.48 -17.16
C SER A 256 11.72 10.51 -17.03
N SER A 257 12.47 10.30 -18.12
CA SER A 257 13.70 9.48 -18.10
C SER A 257 14.70 9.93 -17.03
N ASP A 258 14.83 11.24 -16.85
CA ASP A 258 15.77 11.83 -15.91
C ASP A 258 15.34 11.55 -14.46
N GLU A 259 14.04 11.71 -14.16
CA GLU A 259 13.49 11.39 -12.83
C GLU A 259 13.61 9.90 -12.48
N LEU A 260 13.47 9.02 -13.49
CA LEU A 260 13.67 7.59 -13.31
C LEU A 260 15.14 7.24 -13.10
N SER A 261 16.06 7.93 -13.80
CA SER A 261 17.50 7.79 -13.59
C SER A 261 17.90 8.26 -12.19
N ASP A 262 17.39 9.41 -11.73
CA ASP A 262 17.60 9.90 -10.35
C ASP A 262 17.10 8.90 -9.31
N ALA A 263 15.94 8.27 -9.54
CA ALA A 263 15.41 7.23 -8.67
C ALA A 263 16.30 5.98 -8.64
N GLN A 264 16.89 5.59 -9.78
CA GLN A 264 17.88 4.51 -9.83
C GLN A 264 19.13 4.88 -9.03
N SER A 265 19.66 6.08 -9.20
CA SER A 265 20.82 6.57 -8.44
C SER A 265 20.57 6.60 -6.93
N ALA A 266 19.42 7.12 -6.49
CA ALA A 266 19.05 7.15 -5.07
C ALA A 266 18.94 5.75 -4.46
N PHE A 267 18.38 4.79 -5.20
CA PHE A 267 18.30 3.40 -4.74
C PHE A 267 19.68 2.73 -4.69
N MET A 268 20.56 3.00 -5.66
CA MET A 268 21.94 2.49 -5.66
C MET A 268 22.76 3.09 -4.51
N GLU A 269 22.58 4.38 -4.20
CA GLU A 269 23.21 5.02 -3.05
C GLU A 269 22.78 4.39 -1.73
N LEU A 270 21.47 4.14 -1.58
CA LEU A 270 20.94 3.40 -0.43
C LEU A 270 21.57 2.00 -0.34
N LEU A 271 21.61 1.27 -1.45
CA LEU A 271 22.21 -0.07 -1.49
C LEU A 271 23.70 -0.05 -1.13
N GLY A 272 24.45 0.93 -1.66
CA GLY A 272 25.87 1.13 -1.35
C GLY A 272 26.14 1.52 0.10
N SER A 273 25.23 2.26 0.74
CA SER A 273 25.35 2.61 2.17
C SER A 273 25.25 1.39 3.10
N LEU A 274 24.63 0.30 2.63
CA LEU A 274 24.54 -0.97 3.34
C LEU A 274 25.82 -1.83 3.17
N ASP A 275 26.73 -1.43 2.29
CA ASP A 275 27.95 -2.16 1.95
C ASP A 275 29.16 -1.68 2.77
N GLU A 276 29.07 -0.55 3.50
CA GLU A 276 30.14 -0.09 4.39
C GLU A 276 30.11 -0.86 5.72
N PRO A 277 31.09 -1.75 6.00
CA PRO A 277 31.15 -2.44 7.27
C PRO A 277 31.58 -1.45 8.35
N ASN A 278 30.68 -1.15 9.30
CA ASN A 278 31.08 -0.46 10.52
C ASN A 278 32.02 -1.40 11.31
N PRO A 279 33.31 -1.06 11.49
CA PRO A 279 34.31 -1.98 12.04
C PRO A 279 34.08 -2.37 13.52
N ALA A 280 33.04 -1.83 14.16
CA ALA A 280 32.66 -2.14 15.55
C ALA A 280 31.66 -3.31 15.70
N GLU A 281 31.02 -3.78 14.62
CA GLU A 281 29.88 -4.73 14.72
C GLU A 281 30.14 -6.10 14.08
N LEU A 282 31.39 -6.44 13.75
CA LEU A 282 31.79 -7.77 13.30
C LEU A 282 31.88 -8.78 14.47
N ARG A 283 30.75 -9.02 15.14
CA ARG A 283 30.43 -10.38 15.55
C ARG A 283 29.58 -10.97 14.44
N GLN A 284 30.19 -11.90 13.71
CA GLN A 284 29.52 -12.79 12.77
C GLN A 284 28.40 -13.55 13.51
N GLU A 285 27.25 -12.92 13.70
CA GLU A 285 26.00 -13.64 13.53
C GLU A 285 25.77 -13.69 12.02
N ASP A 286 25.56 -14.90 11.53
CA ASP A 286 25.29 -15.24 10.14
C ASP A 286 24.23 -14.29 9.53
N TRP A 287 24.68 -13.21 8.88
CA TRP A 287 23.88 -12.46 7.90
C TRP A 287 23.50 -13.33 6.67
N SER A 288 23.91 -14.60 6.67
CA SER A 288 23.58 -15.62 5.68
C SER A 288 22.17 -16.20 5.83
N SER A 289 21.47 -15.96 6.94
CA SER A 289 20.01 -16.10 6.97
C SER A 289 19.41 -14.75 6.58
N GLY A 290 18.78 -14.71 5.40
CA GLY A 290 17.98 -13.56 4.97
C GLY A 290 16.95 -13.17 6.03
N VAL A 291 16.37 -11.98 5.90
CA VAL A 291 15.21 -11.57 6.70
C VAL A 291 14.19 -12.71 6.66
N ASP A 292 13.78 -13.21 7.83
CA ASP A 292 12.87 -14.35 7.92
C ASP A 292 11.56 -14.00 7.20
N GLU A 293 11.39 -14.56 6.00
CA GLU A 293 10.26 -14.27 5.11
C GLU A 293 8.92 -14.51 5.82
N SER A 294 8.87 -15.50 6.70
CA SER A 294 7.67 -15.80 7.47
C SER A 294 7.39 -14.75 8.54
N LEU A 295 8.44 -14.18 9.16
CA LEU A 295 8.30 -13.06 10.09
C LEU A 295 7.81 -11.80 9.36
N VAL A 296 8.37 -11.52 8.19
CA VAL A 296 7.98 -10.38 7.34
C VAL A 296 6.53 -10.50 6.91
N ALA A 297 6.11 -11.67 6.44
CA ALA A 297 4.72 -11.95 6.10
C ALA A 297 3.80 -11.77 7.31
N ASP A 298 4.13 -12.38 8.46
CA ASP A 298 3.32 -12.29 9.67
C ASP A 298 3.12 -10.83 10.14
N ILE A 299 4.17 -10.00 10.10
CA ILE A 299 4.08 -8.59 10.51
C ILE A 299 3.28 -7.77 9.49
N SER A 300 3.52 -8.01 8.19
CA SER A 300 2.86 -7.29 7.10
C SER A 300 1.35 -7.57 7.10
N ASP A 301 0.98 -8.85 7.18
CA ASP A 301 -0.41 -9.28 7.26
C ASP A 301 -1.06 -8.72 8.51
N LEU A 302 -0.41 -8.79 9.67
CA LEU A 302 -0.93 -8.20 10.90
C LEU A 302 -1.23 -6.70 10.75
N ILE A 303 -0.36 -5.92 10.10
CA ILE A 303 -0.59 -4.48 9.86
C ILE A 303 -1.72 -4.24 8.86
N LEU A 304 -1.78 -5.01 7.79
CA LEU A 304 -2.81 -4.88 6.76
C LEU A 304 -4.20 -5.29 7.25
N GLU A 305 -4.25 -6.25 8.18
CA GLU A 305 -5.46 -6.84 8.72
C GLU A 305 -6.07 -6.09 9.90
N LEU A 306 -5.24 -5.41 10.70
CA LEU A 306 -5.72 -4.73 11.91
C LEU A 306 -6.75 -3.64 11.59
N ASP A 307 -7.79 -3.59 12.42
CA ASP A 307 -8.78 -2.52 12.39
C ASP A 307 -8.09 -1.15 12.50
N GLU A 308 -8.56 -0.16 11.72
CA GLU A 308 -7.92 1.15 11.64
C GLU A 308 -7.84 1.86 13.01
N ARG A 309 -8.86 1.70 13.87
CA ARG A 309 -8.87 2.32 15.21
C ARG A 309 -7.81 1.67 16.10
N VAL A 310 -7.67 0.34 16.02
CA VAL A 310 -6.65 -0.41 16.78
C VAL A 310 -5.26 -0.05 16.28
N LEU A 311 -5.03 -0.09 14.96
CA LEU A 311 -3.73 0.21 14.36
C LEU A 311 -3.29 1.64 14.68
N LYS A 312 -4.20 2.63 14.62
CA LYS A 312 -3.89 4.01 15.05
C LYS A 312 -3.50 4.10 16.52
N SER A 313 -4.20 3.39 17.40
CA SER A 313 -3.88 3.36 18.84
C SER A 313 -2.49 2.77 19.08
N VAL A 314 -2.18 1.65 18.41
CA VAL A 314 -0.88 0.97 18.50
C VAL A 314 0.24 1.88 17.97
N VAL A 315 0.10 2.44 16.77
CA VAL A 315 1.11 3.34 16.16
C VAL A 315 1.33 4.61 16.99
N ALA A 316 0.28 5.17 17.58
CA ALA A 316 0.40 6.32 18.49
C ALA A 316 1.15 5.96 19.78
N GLY A 317 1.00 4.72 20.26
CA GLY A 317 1.61 4.22 21.49
C GLY A 317 3.04 3.70 21.37
N LEU A 318 3.58 3.53 20.16
CA LEU A 318 4.93 3.00 19.92
C LEU A 318 5.93 4.09 19.55
N GLU A 319 7.15 4.03 20.07
CA GLU A 319 8.18 5.01 19.75
C GLU A 319 8.55 5.01 18.25
N PRO A 320 8.84 6.18 17.65
CA PRO A 320 9.21 6.27 16.23
C PRO A 320 10.39 5.38 15.83
N ALA A 321 11.37 5.20 16.73
CA ALA A 321 12.51 4.30 16.49
C ALA A 321 12.07 2.84 16.37
N LEU A 322 11.13 2.38 17.21
CA LEU A 322 10.60 1.02 17.14
C LEU A 322 9.78 0.81 15.85
N LEU A 323 9.00 1.81 15.43
CA LEU A 323 8.28 1.77 14.17
C LEU A 323 9.24 1.73 12.96
N ALA A 324 10.35 2.49 13.00
CA ALA A 324 11.40 2.42 11.99
C ALA A 324 12.06 1.03 11.94
N SER A 325 12.33 0.43 13.10
CA SER A 325 12.83 -0.96 13.18
C SER A 325 11.85 -1.97 12.57
N LEU A 326 10.55 -1.82 12.81
CA LEU A 326 9.53 -2.70 12.23
C LEU A 326 9.43 -2.56 10.71
N ILE A 327 9.69 -1.37 10.16
CA ILE A 327 9.66 -1.13 8.70
C ILE A 327 10.66 -2.03 7.98
N GLN A 328 11.82 -2.31 8.61
CA GLN A 328 12.82 -3.26 8.09
C GLN A 328 12.33 -4.72 8.08
N ALA A 329 11.25 -5.04 8.82
CA ALA A 329 10.66 -6.39 8.93
C ALA A 329 9.24 -6.46 8.37
N MET A 330 8.88 -5.60 7.40
CA MET A 330 7.56 -5.68 6.77
C MET A 330 7.63 -5.30 5.29
N GLU A 331 6.76 -5.90 4.48
CA GLU A 331 6.61 -5.62 3.07
C GLU A 331 6.28 -4.14 2.82
N PRO A 332 6.73 -3.56 1.70
CA PRO A 332 6.45 -2.16 1.37
C PRO A 332 4.96 -1.79 1.31
N ILE A 333 4.08 -2.75 1.02
CA ILE A 333 2.62 -2.54 1.05
C ILE A 333 2.11 -2.22 2.47
N ALA A 334 2.73 -2.80 3.51
CA ALA A 334 2.37 -2.54 4.90
C ALA A 334 2.84 -1.15 5.37
N HIS A 335 3.91 -0.61 4.77
CA HIS A 335 4.39 0.75 5.07
C HIS A 335 3.32 1.79 4.79
N ASP A 336 2.69 1.71 3.61
CA ASP A 336 1.66 2.66 3.20
C ASP A 336 0.48 2.66 4.19
N ARG A 337 0.07 1.48 4.64
CA ARG A 337 -1.00 1.34 5.64
C ARG A 337 -0.58 1.93 6.98
N LEU A 338 0.64 1.64 7.45
CA LEU A 338 1.19 2.17 8.69
C LEU A 338 1.26 3.71 8.66
N PHE A 339 1.83 4.29 7.59
CA PHE A 339 1.94 5.73 7.43
C PHE A 339 0.58 6.42 7.23
N SER A 340 -0.42 5.76 6.64
CA SER A 340 -1.79 6.28 6.56
C SER A 340 -2.47 6.40 7.94
N CYS A 341 -1.98 5.66 8.93
CA CYS A 341 -2.48 5.67 10.31
C CYS A 341 -1.65 6.58 11.23
N ALA A 342 -0.45 6.98 10.83
CA ALA A 342 0.40 7.89 11.58
C ALA A 342 0.05 9.37 11.27
N PRO A 343 -0.01 10.26 12.28
CA PRO A 343 -0.07 11.70 12.05
C PRO A 343 1.18 12.19 11.31
N SER A 344 1.05 13.17 10.42
CA SER A 344 2.15 13.68 9.57
C SER A 344 3.41 14.08 10.35
N SER A 345 3.25 14.70 11.52
CA SER A 345 4.37 15.07 12.41
C SER A 345 5.12 13.86 12.99
N ARG A 346 4.45 12.71 13.11
CA ARG A 346 5.04 11.45 13.56
C ARG A 346 5.68 10.71 12.40
N SER A 347 5.06 10.70 11.22
CA SER A 347 5.63 10.10 10.01
C SER A 347 7.02 10.65 9.70
N LYS A 348 7.21 11.97 9.83
CA LYS A 348 8.55 12.59 9.69
C LYS A 348 9.57 12.05 10.71
N LYS A 349 9.16 11.87 11.97
CA LYS A 349 10.06 11.31 13.00
C LYS A 349 10.41 9.84 12.74
N ILE A 350 9.48 9.07 12.19
CA ILE A 350 9.71 7.67 11.80
C ILE A 350 10.71 7.62 10.64
N LEU A 351 10.53 8.45 9.61
CA LEU A 351 11.45 8.52 8.48
C LEU A 351 12.86 8.96 8.91
N ASN A 352 12.98 10.01 9.71
CA ASN A 352 14.28 10.43 10.27
C ASN A 352 14.93 9.31 11.10
N ALA A 353 14.13 8.53 11.84
CA ALA A 353 14.65 7.40 12.61
C ALA A 353 15.06 6.23 11.71
N LEU A 354 14.41 6.05 10.57
CA LEU A 354 14.75 5.03 9.57
C LEU A 354 16.04 5.38 8.83
N GLU A 355 16.22 6.65 8.44
CA GLU A 355 17.46 7.16 7.85
C GLU A 355 18.65 6.99 8.80
N ALA A 356 18.43 7.17 10.10
CA ALA A 356 19.45 6.97 11.13
C ALA A 356 19.56 5.52 11.63
N ALA A 357 18.66 4.62 11.20
CA ALA A 357 18.63 3.26 11.69
C ALA A 357 19.65 2.41 10.94
N THR A 358 20.47 1.70 11.70
CA THR A 358 21.28 0.62 11.14
C THR A 358 20.39 -0.60 10.83
N PRO A 359 20.78 -1.42 9.86
CA PRO A 359 20.25 -2.76 9.66
C PRO A 359 20.23 -3.55 10.98
N LEU A 360 19.08 -4.10 11.35
CA LEU A 360 18.96 -4.91 12.56
C LEU A 360 19.21 -6.40 12.26
N SER A 361 19.81 -7.12 13.21
CA SER A 361 19.90 -8.58 13.13
C SER A 361 18.53 -9.24 13.27
N LEU A 362 18.39 -10.48 12.79
CA LEU A 362 17.12 -11.23 12.84
C LEU A 362 16.58 -11.36 14.27
N ASN A 363 17.46 -11.57 15.26
CA ASN A 363 17.09 -11.66 16.67
C ASN A 363 16.50 -10.34 17.18
N GLU A 364 17.11 -9.22 16.78
CA GLU A 364 16.63 -7.90 17.17
C GLU A 364 15.33 -7.56 16.46
N LEU A 365 15.20 -7.86 15.15
CA LEU A 365 13.93 -7.72 14.41
C LEU A 365 12.80 -8.54 15.04
N THR A 366 13.07 -9.80 15.38
CA THR A 366 12.12 -10.68 16.07
C THR A 366 11.69 -10.08 17.40
N ARG A 367 12.63 -9.56 18.19
CA ARG A 367 12.32 -8.91 19.47
C ARG A 367 11.45 -7.66 19.27
N ARG A 368 11.73 -6.84 18.25
CA ARG A 368 10.91 -5.65 17.92
C ARG A 368 9.50 -6.06 17.48
N ALA A 369 9.39 -7.12 16.67
CA ALA A 369 8.12 -7.70 16.25
C ALA A 369 7.31 -8.25 17.43
N GLN A 370 7.95 -8.89 18.40
CA GLN A 370 7.29 -9.35 19.63
C GLN A 370 6.76 -8.18 20.46
N ILE A 371 7.52 -7.10 20.61
CA ILE A 371 7.05 -5.89 21.32
C ILE A 371 5.82 -5.30 20.60
N PHE A 372 5.84 -5.28 19.26
CA PHE A 372 4.69 -4.87 18.46
C PHE A 372 3.47 -5.76 18.71
N ALA A 373 3.62 -7.09 18.60
CA ALA A 373 2.56 -8.07 18.84
C ALA A 373 1.97 -7.96 20.26
N GLN A 374 2.83 -7.77 21.27
CA GLN A 374 2.39 -7.52 22.65
C GLN A 374 1.58 -6.22 22.77
N LYS A 375 2.00 -5.15 22.08
CA LYS A 375 1.27 -3.88 22.07
C LYS A 375 -0.10 -4.04 21.40
N VAL A 376 -0.17 -4.76 20.28
CA VAL A 376 -1.43 -5.11 19.61
C VAL A 376 -2.36 -5.86 20.56
N LEU A 377 -1.88 -6.91 21.22
CA LEU A 377 -2.65 -7.65 22.23
C LEU A 377 -3.15 -6.76 23.37
N SER A 378 -2.32 -5.83 23.85
CA SER A 378 -2.70 -4.92 24.94
C SER A 378 -3.82 -3.95 24.54
N GLU A 379 -3.88 -3.54 23.27
CA GLU A 379 -4.95 -2.67 22.75
C GLU A 379 -6.23 -3.43 22.46
N LEU A 380 -6.12 -4.71 22.08
CA LEU A 380 -7.25 -5.61 21.87
C LEU A 380 -7.83 -6.14 23.20
N ALA A 381 -7.06 -6.11 24.28
CA ALA A 381 -7.50 -6.52 25.61
C ALA A 381 -8.66 -5.65 26.14
N PRO A 382 -9.70 -6.25 26.76
CA PRO A 382 -10.82 -5.50 27.29
C PRO A 382 -10.37 -4.56 28.42
N LYS A 383 -10.50 -3.24 28.21
CA LYS A 383 -10.06 -2.20 29.14
C LYS A 383 -10.96 -2.04 30.40
N THR A 384 -12.01 -2.84 30.54
CA THR A 384 -12.96 -2.77 31.66
C THR A 384 -12.71 -3.85 32.72
N ARG A 385 -12.43 -3.43 33.95
CA ARG A 385 -12.29 -4.27 35.18
C ARG A 385 -13.58 -4.96 35.65
N HIS A 386 -14.63 -5.04 34.85
CA HIS A 386 -15.89 -5.64 35.25
C HIS A 386 -16.21 -6.88 34.41
N GLY A 387 -15.96 -8.03 35.03
CA GLY A 387 -16.81 -9.20 34.92
C GLY A 387 -16.69 -10.03 33.65
N ALA A 388 -16.22 -11.26 33.85
CA ALA A 388 -16.24 -12.40 32.94
C ALA A 388 -15.21 -12.36 31.81
N ALA A 389 -14.46 -13.46 31.72
CA ALA A 389 -13.58 -13.84 30.63
C ALA A 389 -14.35 -13.88 29.30
N ARG A 390 -14.57 -12.71 28.69
CA ARG A 390 -14.84 -12.64 27.26
C ARG A 390 -13.50 -12.92 26.60
N SER A 391 -13.39 -14.11 26.02
CA SER A 391 -12.27 -14.44 25.14
C SER A 391 -12.10 -13.29 24.14
N LEU A 392 -10.85 -12.85 23.96
CA LEU A 392 -10.47 -11.97 22.88
C LEU A 392 -11.06 -12.57 21.59
N GLN A 393 -12.04 -11.90 20.98
CA GLN A 393 -12.63 -12.36 19.71
C GLN A 393 -11.65 -12.04 18.57
N LEU A 394 -10.53 -12.74 18.57
CA LEU A 394 -9.53 -12.71 17.51
C LEU A 394 -9.87 -13.81 16.51
N SER A 395 -9.72 -13.52 15.22
CA SER A 395 -9.82 -14.55 14.20
C SER A 395 -8.76 -15.65 14.42
N ALA A 396 -8.91 -16.76 13.70
CA ALA A 396 -7.87 -17.78 13.67
C ALA A 396 -6.57 -17.24 13.03
N SER A 397 -6.66 -16.47 11.95
CA SER A 397 -5.50 -15.89 11.24
C SER A 397 -4.67 -14.96 12.12
N LEU A 398 -5.29 -13.99 12.79
CA LEU A 398 -4.57 -13.03 13.63
C LEU A 398 -4.04 -13.67 14.91
N ARG A 399 -4.74 -14.69 15.45
CA ARG A 399 -4.13 -15.53 16.50
C ARG A 399 -2.93 -16.29 15.99
N GLN A 400 -2.98 -16.80 14.76
CA GLN A 400 -1.87 -17.50 14.15
C GLN A 400 -0.67 -16.57 13.95
N HIS A 401 -0.85 -15.38 13.34
CA HIS A 401 0.23 -14.40 13.17
C HIS A 401 0.80 -13.93 14.52
N LEU A 402 -0.05 -13.56 15.48
CA LEU A 402 0.40 -13.15 16.82
C LEU A 402 1.11 -14.29 17.55
N THR A 403 0.60 -15.52 17.47
CA THR A 403 1.23 -16.68 18.10
C THR A 403 2.57 -16.97 17.44
N SER A 404 2.61 -16.97 16.10
CA SER A 404 3.81 -17.17 15.30
C SER A 404 4.90 -16.16 15.67
N ILE A 405 4.58 -14.87 15.72
CA ILE A 405 5.53 -13.82 16.12
C ILE A 405 6.00 -14.01 17.56
N LEU A 406 5.08 -14.30 18.49
CA LEU A 406 5.39 -14.41 19.92
C LEU A 406 6.11 -15.71 20.30
N SER A 407 6.01 -16.76 19.48
CA SER A 407 6.64 -18.06 19.74
C SER A 407 8.05 -18.21 19.15
N ARG A 408 8.56 -17.20 18.43
CA ARG A 408 9.91 -17.20 17.87
C ARG A 408 10.93 -16.88 18.95
N GLU A 409 11.74 -17.87 19.35
CA GLU A 409 12.93 -17.72 20.20
C GLU A 409 14.14 -18.36 19.55
#